data_AF-A0A4Y7IKD0-F1
#
_entry.id   AF-A0A4Y7IKD0-F1
#
_cell.length_a   1.000
_cell.length_b   1.000
_cell.length_c   1.000
_cell.angle_alpha   90.00
_cell.angle_beta   90.00
_cell.angle_gamma   90.00
#
_symmetry.space_group_name_H-M   'P 1'
#
loop_
_entity.id
_entity.type
_entity.pdbx_description
1 polymer ?
#
loop_
_entity_poly.entity_id
_entity_poly.type
_entity_poly.pdbx_seq_one_letter_code
_entity_poly.pdbx_strand_id
1 'polypeptide(L)'
;MAKLNLLRSLKKILAKLQGCDGSVLLDGSASGPSEKNAPPNLSLRPQAFKIMNDLRSRIHKACGDVVSCADITALAARDAVLLVSLSSIFHKHG
;
A
#
# COMPACT_ATOMS: atom_id res chain seq x y z
N MET A 1 17.40 -6.20 -4.22
CA MET A 1 16.39 -7.23 -3.84
C MET A 1 15.27 -6.72 -2.92
N ALA A 2 15.54 -5.97 -1.85
CA ALA A 2 14.49 -5.50 -0.92
C ALA A 2 13.40 -4.61 -1.57
N LYS A 3 13.80 -3.71 -2.50
CA LYS A 3 12.91 -2.78 -3.21
C LYS A 3 11.91 -3.49 -4.13
N LEU A 4 12.35 -4.52 -4.87
CA LEU A 4 11.49 -5.34 -5.72
C LEU A 4 10.48 -6.17 -4.92
N ASN A 5 10.90 -6.68 -3.76
CA ASN A 5 10.01 -7.45 -2.90
C ASN A 5 8.94 -6.55 -2.24
N LEU A 6 9.27 -5.30 -1.92
CA LEU A 6 8.32 -4.33 -1.39
C LEU A 6 7.25 -3.99 -2.44
N LEU A 7 7.68 -3.76 -3.68
CA LEU A 7 6.79 -3.48 -4.80
C LEU A 7 5.88 -4.66 -5.15
N ARG A 8 6.39 -5.90 -5.07
CA ARG A 8 5.56 -7.11 -5.21
C ARG A 8 4.48 -7.22 -4.12
N SER A 9 4.75 -6.73 -2.92
CA SER A 9 3.76 -6.76 -1.85
C SER A 9 2.75 -5.63 -1.92
N LEU A 10 3.13 -4.44 -2.37
CA LEU A 10 2.19 -3.40 -2.77
C LEU A 10 1.25 -3.92 -3.86
N LYS A 11 1.77 -4.61 -4.88
CA LYS A 11 0.94 -5.25 -5.92
C LYS A 11 -0.04 -6.29 -5.36
N LYS A 12 0.34 -7.04 -4.32
CA LYS A 12 -0.54 -8.00 -3.63
C LYS A 12 -1.60 -7.34 -2.76
N ILE A 13 -1.27 -6.22 -2.09
CA ILE A 13 -2.27 -5.42 -1.37
C ILE A 13 -3.37 -4.99 -2.36
N LEU A 14 -2.98 -4.58 -3.56
CA LEU A 14 -3.90 -4.07 -4.58
C LEU A 14 -4.77 -5.14 -5.24
N ALA A 15 -4.25 -6.36 -5.41
CA ALA A 15 -4.99 -7.44 -6.06
C ALA A 15 -6.01 -8.15 -5.15
N LYS A 16 -5.99 -7.86 -3.83
CA LYS A 16 -6.84 -8.53 -2.83
C LYS A 16 -7.83 -7.61 -2.12
N LEU A 17 -7.90 -6.35 -2.51
CA LEU A 17 -8.87 -5.40 -1.97
C LEU A 17 -10.27 -5.75 -2.49
N GLN A 18 -11.15 -6.28 -1.63
CA GLN A 18 -12.59 -6.33 -1.89
C GLN A 18 -13.24 -4.93 -1.82
N GLY A 19 -12.49 -3.86 -1.50
CA GLY A 19 -12.93 -2.46 -1.52
C GLY A 19 -11.76 -1.46 -1.60
N CYS A 20 -11.99 -0.27 -2.17
CA CYS A 20 -11.00 0.81 -2.32
C CYS A 20 -11.22 1.94 -1.28
N ASP A 21 -11.65 1.59 -0.07
CA ASP A 21 -11.97 2.53 1.02
C ASP A 21 -10.84 2.65 2.06
N GLY A 22 -9.80 1.81 1.96
CA GLY A 22 -8.62 1.85 2.82
C GLY A 22 -8.80 1.17 4.19
N SER A 23 -9.90 0.44 4.40
CA SER A 23 -10.21 -0.28 5.64
C SER A 23 -9.10 -1.25 6.09
N VAL A 24 -8.41 -1.89 5.15
CA VAL A 24 -7.29 -2.81 5.43
C VAL A 24 -6.11 -2.14 6.16
N LEU A 25 -6.02 -0.81 6.13
CA LEU A 25 -4.97 -0.06 6.82
C LEU A 25 -5.30 0.22 8.29
N LEU A 26 -6.56 0.05 8.70
CA LEU A 26 -7.02 0.35 10.06
C LEU A 26 -6.71 -0.80 11.01
N ASP A 27 -6.24 -0.48 12.21
CA ASP A 27 -6.18 -1.46 13.30
C ASP A 27 -7.59 -1.69 13.89
N GLY A 28 -7.76 -2.81 14.59
CA GLY A 28 -9.06 -3.19 15.15
C GLY A 28 -9.49 -2.25 16.26
N SER A 29 -10.78 -2.22 16.55
CA SER A 29 -11.35 -1.38 17.60
C SER A 29 -12.33 -2.17 18.47
N ALA A 30 -12.90 -1.53 19.48
CA ALA A 30 -13.96 -2.11 20.29
C ALA A 30 -15.19 -2.53 19.46
N SER A 31 -15.38 -1.92 18.29
CA SER A 31 -16.51 -2.21 17.39
C SER A 31 -16.24 -3.32 16.37
N GLY A 32 -15.02 -3.89 16.32
CA GLY A 32 -14.76 -5.04 15.45
C GLY A 32 -13.29 -5.35 15.17
N PRO A 33 -13.03 -6.57 14.64
CA PRO A 33 -11.69 -6.99 14.27
C PRO A 33 -11.18 -6.22 13.04
N SER A 34 -9.86 -6.04 12.96
CA SER A 34 -9.23 -5.43 11.80
C SER A 34 -9.29 -6.34 10.57
N GLU A 35 -9.67 -5.78 9.42
CA GLU A 35 -9.56 -6.45 8.13
C GLU A 35 -8.10 -6.83 7.80
N LYS A 36 -7.13 -6.07 8.30
CA LYS A 36 -5.69 -6.37 8.20
C LYS A 36 -5.34 -7.77 8.71
N ASN A 37 -6.06 -8.23 9.73
CA ASN A 37 -5.84 -9.52 10.38
C ASN A 37 -6.75 -10.63 9.82
N ALA A 38 -7.57 -10.32 8.81
CA ALA A 38 -8.40 -11.33 8.17
C ALA A 38 -7.51 -12.36 7.44
N PRO A 39 -7.89 -13.66 7.42
CA PRO A 39 -7.07 -14.71 6.80
C PRO A 39 -6.57 -14.40 5.38
N PRO A 40 -7.36 -13.78 4.48
CA PRO A 40 -6.86 -13.39 3.15
C PRO A 40 -5.71 -12.38 3.17
N ASN A 41 -5.65 -11.54 4.20
CA ASN A 41 -4.77 -10.38 4.35
C ASN A 41 -3.50 -10.67 5.18
N LEU A 42 -3.41 -11.83 5.84
CA LEU A 42 -2.22 -12.24 6.60
C LEU A 42 -0.94 -12.37 5.74
N SER A 43 -1.10 -12.56 4.42
CA SER A 43 0.01 -12.62 3.47
C SER A 43 0.58 -11.24 3.08
N LEU A 44 -0.07 -10.16 3.52
CA LEU A 44 0.37 -8.79 3.23
C LEU A 44 1.63 -8.46 4.05
N ARG A 45 2.50 -7.63 3.48
CA ARG A 45 3.77 -7.32 4.14
C ARG A 45 3.59 -6.29 5.26
N PRO A 46 4.11 -6.55 6.46
CA PRO A 46 4.14 -5.57 7.55
C PRO A 46 4.80 -4.23 7.15
N GLN A 47 5.83 -4.29 6.29
CA GLN A 47 6.55 -3.10 5.82
C GLN A 47 5.67 -2.18 4.97
N ALA A 48 4.71 -2.73 4.24
CA ALA A 48 3.83 -1.93 3.39
C ALA A 48 2.90 -1.04 4.23
N PHE A 49 2.37 -1.54 5.35
CA PHE A 49 1.58 -0.72 6.28
C PHE A 49 2.41 0.44 6.87
N LYS A 50 3.67 0.19 7.24
CA LYS A 50 4.57 1.26 7.73
C LYS A 50 4.78 2.34 6.67
N ILE A 51 5.00 1.95 5.42
CA ILE A 51 5.20 2.90 4.32
C ILE A 51 3.94 3.71 4.05
N MET A 52 2.77 3.07 4.06
CA MET A 52 1.50 3.77 3.89
C MET A 52 1.25 4.81 4.99
N ASN A 53 1.56 4.47 6.25
CA ASN A 53 1.46 5.40 7.37
C ASN A 53 2.47 6.56 7.27
N ASP A 54 3.71 6.30 6.83
CA ASP A 54 4.71 7.35 6.58
C ASP A 54 4.28 8.28 5.44
N LEU A 55 3.74 7.73 4.34
CA LEU A 55 3.20 8.52 3.24
C LEU A 55 2.03 9.40 3.70
N ARG A 56 1.07 8.82 4.44
CA ARG A 56 -0.05 9.59 5.02
C ARG A 56 0.48 10.74 5.87
N SER A 57 1.37 10.46 6.81
CA SER A 57 1.95 11.47 7.70
C SER A 57 2.61 12.61 6.92
N ARG A 58 3.40 12.30 5.89
CA ARG A 58 4.06 13.30 5.05
C ARG A 58 3.07 14.14 4.24
N ILE A 59 2.06 13.51 3.66
CA ILE A 59 1.03 14.20 2.86
C ILE A 59 0.18 15.09 3.75
N HIS A 60 -0.28 14.59 4.89
CA HIS A 60 -1.07 15.37 5.86
C HIS A 60 -0.26 16.51 6.46
N LYS A 61 1.05 16.32 6.69
CA LYS A 61 1.94 17.42 7.08
C LYS A 61 2.08 18.51 6.01
N ALA A 62 2.05 18.15 4.74
CA ALA A 62 2.22 19.10 3.63
C ALA A 62 0.92 19.79 3.20
N CYS A 63 -0.20 19.07 3.27
CA CYS A 63 -1.47 19.47 2.66
C CYS A 63 -2.63 19.58 3.66
N GLY A 64 -2.44 19.22 4.93
CA GLY A 64 -3.51 18.99 5.89
C GLY A 64 -4.25 17.67 5.66
N ASP A 65 -5.24 17.38 6.51
CA ASP A 65 -6.05 16.15 6.48
C ASP A 65 -7.12 16.17 5.36
N VAL A 66 -6.71 16.54 4.14
CA VAL A 66 -7.61 16.69 2.98
C VAL A 66 -7.56 15.50 2.02
N VAL A 67 -6.49 14.71 2.05
CA VAL A 67 -6.31 13.55 1.17
C VAL A 67 -6.67 12.27 1.94
N SER A 68 -7.55 11.45 1.37
CA SER A 68 -7.98 10.20 2.02
C SER A 68 -6.91 9.10 1.97
N CYS A 69 -6.95 8.14 2.91
CA CYS A 69 -6.09 6.96 2.84
C CYS A 69 -6.25 6.17 1.54
N ALA A 70 -7.48 6.09 1.04
CA ALA A 70 -7.80 5.40 -0.21
C ALA A 70 -7.04 6.03 -1.39
N ASP A 71 -7.08 7.36 -1.52
CA ASP A 71 -6.40 8.08 -2.60
C ASP A 71 -4.88 7.94 -2.51
N ILE A 72 -4.33 8.05 -1.30
CA ILE A 72 -2.89 7.85 -1.07
C ILE A 72 -2.49 6.43 -1.50
N THR A 73 -3.31 5.43 -1.18
CA THR A 73 -3.08 4.03 -1.58
C THR A 73 -3.12 3.88 -3.09
N ALA A 74 -4.11 4.48 -3.76
CA ALA A 74 -4.25 4.42 -5.21
C ALA A 74 -3.08 5.09 -5.95
N LEU A 75 -2.59 6.23 -5.44
CA LEU A 75 -1.44 6.93 -6.01
C LEU A 75 -0.14 6.15 -5.79
N ALA A 76 0.12 5.70 -4.56
CA ALA A 76 1.31 4.90 -4.24
C ALA A 76 1.35 3.59 -5.06
N ALA A 77 0.20 2.99 -5.29
CA ALA A 77 0.02 1.81 -6.13
C ALA A 77 0.41 2.04 -7.58
N ARG A 78 -0.15 3.09 -8.19
CA ARG A 78 0.13 3.48 -9.58
C ARG A 78 1.64 3.68 -9.76
N ASP A 79 2.25 4.45 -8.87
CA ASP A 79 3.67 4.78 -8.94
C ASP A 79 4.54 3.52 -8.71
N ALA A 80 4.14 2.62 -7.82
CA ALA A 80 4.81 1.33 -7.62
C ALA A 80 4.80 0.46 -8.89
N VAL A 81 3.66 0.39 -9.61
CA VAL A 81 3.56 -0.36 -10.87
C VAL A 81 4.46 0.25 -11.94
N LEU A 82 4.44 1.58 -12.10
CA LEU A 82 5.31 2.28 -13.05
C LEU A 82 6.79 1.99 -12.78
N LEU A 83 7.22 2.08 -11.51
CA LEU A 83 8.60 1.81 -11.12
C LEU A 83 9.02 0.36 -11.41
N VAL A 84 8.15 -0.63 -11.18
CA VAL A 84 8.44 -2.05 -11.49
C VAL A 84 8.50 -2.30 -12.99
N SER A 85 7.58 -1.73 -13.76
CA SER A 85 7.52 -1.91 -15.20
C SER A 85 8.75 -1.30 -15.87
N LEU A 86 9.14 -0.09 -15.46
CA LEU A 86 10.38 0.54 -15.91
C LEU A 86 11.61 -0.27 -15.48
N SER A 87 11.69 -0.71 -14.23
CA SER A 87 12.82 -1.54 -13.74
C SER A 87 12.97 -2.83 -14.56
N SER A 88 11.85 -3.43 -14.98
CA SER A 88 11.84 -4.64 -15.80
C SER A 88 12.27 -4.36 -17.24
N ILE A 89 11.96 -3.18 -17.79
CA ILE A 89 12.46 -2.71 -19.09
C ILE A 89 13.98 -2.44 -19.01
N PHE A 90 14.45 -1.73 -17.99
CA PHE A 90 15.87 -1.44 -17.80
C PHE A 90 16.71 -2.71 -17.54
N HIS A 91 16.15 -3.73 -16.88
CA HIS A 91 16.84 -5.03 -16.72
C HIS A 91 16.80 -5.91 -17.99
N LYS A 92 15.92 -5.62 -18.96
CA LYS A 92 15.81 -6.36 -20.23
C LYS A 92 16.68 -5.76 -21.34
N HIS A 93 17.08 -4.49 -21.20
CA HIS A 93 17.82 -3.72 -22.19
C HIS A 93 19.19 -3.22 -21.69
N GLY A 94 19.68 -3.73 -20.55
CA GLY A 94 21.00 -3.43 -19.99
C GLY A 94 21.84 -4.69 -19.82
#